data_AF-A0AAJ0IWD3-F1
#
_entry.id   AF-A0AAJ0IWD3-F1
#
_cell.length_a   1.000
_cell.length_b   1.000
_cell.length_c   1.000
_cell.angle_alpha   90.00
_cell.angle_beta   90.00
_cell.angle_gamma   90.00
#
_symmetry.space_group_name_H-M   'P 1'
#
loop_
_entity.id
_entity.type
_entity.pdbx_description
1 polymer ?
#
loop_
_entity_poly.entity_id
_entity_poly.type
_entity_poly.pdbx_seq_one_letter_code
_entity_poly.pdbx_strand_id
1 'polypeptide(L)'
;RALFLAKLADFERYADALGDQAAAGVAGAVATLDYLARVLFLCESSSFIPVGKARELRIDATYLQATELSEAHRRNPAAGRAFAAARERLRAEAAAMVAWFAGREPKDDFEANVKAVLASDTIKVDARHLAIAAAAVPTYQRHQSAAQQLLRAARSAHVAAEGDKLERPLRVYQVETFDTHYGPQERLSLIDDEGNCFTWRTAAAPAELVSRANRERRFDAGFKIKKHITSQGTAITEISHVRVKRWLP
;
A
#
# COMPACT_ATOMS: atom_id res chain seq x y z
N ARG A 1 -12.39 40.57 -8.30
CA ARG A 1 -11.35 39.53 -8.56
C ARG A 1 -11.60 38.21 -7.82
N ALA A 2 -12.19 38.19 -6.62
CA ALA A 2 -12.48 36.94 -5.88
C ALA A 2 -13.57 36.03 -6.51
N LEU A 3 -14.55 36.61 -7.22
CA LEU A 3 -15.65 35.88 -7.86
C LEU A 3 -15.21 35.01 -9.06
N PHE A 4 -14.10 35.34 -9.72
CA PHE A 4 -13.60 34.57 -10.86
C PHE A 4 -12.91 33.28 -10.38
N LEU A 5 -12.13 33.36 -9.30
CA LEU A 5 -11.45 32.20 -8.71
C LEU A 5 -12.42 31.22 -8.06
N ALA A 6 -13.49 31.71 -7.42
CA ALA A 6 -14.56 30.85 -6.90
C ALA A 6 -15.27 30.07 -8.02
N LYS A 7 -15.58 30.74 -9.14
CA LYS A 7 -16.16 30.08 -10.32
C LYS A 7 -15.19 29.11 -11.00
N LEU A 8 -13.88 29.38 -10.95
CA LEU A 8 -12.86 28.48 -11.48
C LEU A 8 -12.76 27.19 -10.64
N ALA A 9 -12.82 27.30 -9.30
CA ALA A 9 -12.82 26.15 -8.39
C ALA A 9 -14.10 25.31 -8.51
N ASP A 10 -15.25 25.94 -8.75
CA ASP A 10 -16.49 25.23 -9.06
C ASP A 10 -16.45 24.58 -10.45
N PHE A 11 -15.76 25.20 -11.42
CA PHE A 11 -15.52 24.61 -12.75
C PHE A 11 -14.55 23.43 -12.69
N GLU A 12 -13.49 23.48 -11.87
CA GLU A 12 -12.61 22.33 -11.60
C GLU A 12 -13.36 21.18 -10.92
N ARG A 13 -14.19 21.47 -9.91
CA ARG A 13 -15.07 20.45 -9.30
C ARG A 13 -16.07 19.87 -10.29
N TYR A 14 -16.60 20.69 -11.20
CA TYR A 14 -17.52 20.24 -12.24
C TYR A 14 -16.81 19.43 -13.33
N ALA A 15 -15.57 19.77 -13.67
CA ALA A 15 -14.72 19.01 -14.59
C ALA A 15 -14.27 17.67 -13.99
N ASP A 16 -13.96 17.63 -12.69
CA ASP A 16 -13.70 16.38 -11.95
C ASP A 16 -14.98 15.52 -11.85
N ALA A 17 -16.13 16.14 -11.59
CA ALA A 17 -17.43 15.46 -11.59
C ALA A 17 -17.84 14.99 -13.00
N LEU A 18 -17.45 15.71 -14.05
CA LEU A 18 -17.61 15.30 -15.45
C LEU A 18 -16.64 14.18 -15.84
N GLY A 19 -15.45 14.11 -15.24
CA GLY A 19 -14.56 12.94 -15.35
C GLY A 19 -15.19 11.69 -14.72
N ASP A 20 -15.86 11.84 -13.57
CA ASP A 20 -16.65 10.79 -12.93
C ASP A 20 -17.96 10.47 -13.69
N GLN A 21 -18.59 11.45 -14.36
CA GLN A 21 -19.80 11.23 -15.19
C GLN A 21 -19.50 10.73 -16.61
N ALA A 22 -18.33 11.02 -17.18
CA ALA A 22 -17.87 10.41 -18.43
C ALA A 22 -17.60 8.90 -18.23
N ALA A 23 -17.20 8.49 -17.01
CA ALA A 23 -17.19 7.08 -16.60
C ALA A 23 -18.61 6.49 -16.41
N ALA A 24 -19.61 7.32 -16.13
CA ALA A 24 -21.02 6.91 -16.08
C ALA A 24 -21.68 6.78 -17.48
N GLY A 25 -21.01 7.22 -18.55
CA GLY A 25 -21.52 7.22 -19.92
C GLY A 25 -21.38 5.89 -20.69
N VAL A 26 -20.62 4.92 -20.18
CA VAL A 26 -20.61 3.54 -20.69
C VAL A 26 -21.11 2.65 -19.56
N ALA A 27 -22.43 2.44 -19.49
CA ALA A 27 -23.08 1.67 -18.43
C ALA A 27 -22.41 0.30 -18.23
N GLY A 28 -21.52 0.21 -17.24
CA GLY A 28 -20.79 -1.02 -16.89
C GLY A 28 -19.29 -1.05 -17.22
N ALA A 29 -18.59 0.08 -17.39
CA ALA A 29 -17.13 0.10 -17.48
C ALA A 29 -16.48 1.23 -16.64
N VAL A 30 -15.25 1.03 -16.17
CA VAL A 30 -14.43 2.04 -15.45
C VAL A 30 -13.08 2.19 -16.14
N ALA A 31 -12.52 3.40 -16.13
CA ALA A 31 -11.18 3.62 -16.68
C ALA A 31 -10.13 2.82 -15.90
N THR A 32 -9.29 2.05 -16.60
CA THR A 32 -8.33 1.11 -16.02
C THR A 32 -7.38 1.79 -15.04
N LEU A 33 -6.78 2.91 -15.45
CA LEU A 33 -5.82 3.64 -14.61
C LEU A 33 -6.47 4.28 -13.37
N ASP A 34 -7.68 4.82 -13.50
CA ASP A 34 -8.41 5.39 -12.36
C ASP A 34 -8.80 4.30 -11.36
N TYR A 35 -9.29 3.15 -11.85
CA TYR A 35 -9.61 2.01 -10.99
C TYR A 35 -8.38 1.52 -10.23
N LEU A 36 -7.26 1.31 -10.91
CA LEU A 36 -6.02 0.87 -10.29
C LEU A 36 -5.45 1.88 -9.30
N ALA A 37 -5.56 3.18 -9.59
CA ALA A 37 -5.17 4.23 -8.65
C ALA A 37 -5.97 4.16 -7.34
N ARG A 38 -7.27 3.86 -7.42
CA ARG A 38 -8.13 3.64 -6.24
C ARG A 38 -7.70 2.39 -5.46
N VAL A 39 -7.38 1.28 -6.13
CA VAL A 39 -6.86 0.06 -5.49
C VAL A 39 -5.52 0.33 -4.81
N LEU A 40 -4.59 1.03 -5.47
CA LEU A 40 -3.31 1.41 -4.90
C LEU A 40 -3.49 2.27 -3.65
N PHE A 41 -4.38 3.26 -3.68
CA PHE A 41 -4.70 4.07 -2.51
C PHE A 41 -5.20 3.24 -1.33
N LEU A 42 -6.14 2.32 -1.57
CA LEU A 42 -6.64 1.41 -0.54
C LEU A 42 -5.54 0.51 0.03
N CYS A 43 -4.61 0.04 -0.81
CA CYS A 43 -3.48 -0.74 -0.36
C CYS A 43 -2.52 0.08 0.52
N GLU A 44 -2.38 1.39 0.27
CA GLU A 44 -1.58 2.29 1.10
C GLU A 44 -2.23 2.55 2.47
N SER A 45 -3.57 2.55 2.54
CA SER A 45 -4.31 2.87 3.77
C SER A 45 -4.62 1.66 4.66
N SER A 46 -4.94 0.51 4.07
CA SER A 46 -5.61 -0.59 4.78
C SER A 46 -5.22 -2.00 4.30
N SER A 47 -4.10 -2.13 3.57
CA SER A 47 -3.65 -3.39 2.96
C SER A 47 -4.63 -3.98 1.92
N PHE A 48 -4.14 -4.92 1.11
CA PHE A 48 -4.97 -5.61 0.13
C PHE A 48 -5.79 -6.74 0.77
N ILE A 49 -7.10 -6.75 0.55
CA ILE A 49 -8.05 -7.72 1.10
C ILE A 49 -8.60 -8.59 -0.04
N PRO A 50 -8.15 -9.86 -0.16
CA PRO A 50 -8.65 -10.78 -1.18
C PRO A 50 -10.07 -11.26 -0.85
N VAL A 51 -10.79 -11.73 -1.87
CA VAL A 51 -12.20 -12.17 -1.76
C VAL A 51 -12.42 -13.21 -0.66
N GLY A 52 -11.54 -14.22 -0.57
CA GLY A 52 -11.63 -15.24 0.48
C GLY A 52 -11.56 -14.65 1.88
N LYS A 53 -10.62 -13.70 2.10
CA LYS A 53 -10.44 -13.07 3.40
C LYS A 53 -11.59 -12.12 3.76
N ALA A 54 -12.08 -11.37 2.78
CA ALA A 54 -13.25 -10.51 2.93
C ALA A 54 -14.49 -11.31 3.39
N ARG A 55 -14.72 -12.49 2.82
CA ARG A 55 -15.82 -13.39 3.24
C ARG A 55 -15.68 -13.86 4.68
N GLU A 56 -14.48 -14.24 5.09
CA GLU A 56 -14.20 -14.64 6.49
C GLU A 56 -14.51 -13.49 7.46
N LEU A 57 -14.06 -12.27 7.11
CA LEU A 57 -14.18 -11.08 7.96
C LEU A 57 -15.56 -10.40 7.84
N ARG A 58 -16.42 -10.85 6.92
CA ARG A 58 -17.72 -10.22 6.59
C ARG A 58 -17.59 -8.73 6.23
N ILE A 59 -16.56 -8.40 5.46
CA ILE A 59 -16.29 -7.07 4.93
C ILE A 59 -16.17 -7.14 3.41
N ASP A 60 -16.17 -5.98 2.74
CA ASP A 60 -15.97 -5.92 1.29
C ASP A 60 -14.51 -6.19 0.91
N ALA A 61 -14.31 -6.88 -0.21
CA ALA A 61 -12.98 -7.06 -0.79
C ALA A 61 -12.48 -5.75 -1.42
N THR A 62 -11.16 -5.57 -1.52
CA THR A 62 -10.56 -4.33 -2.04
C THR A 62 -11.06 -3.97 -3.44
N TYR A 63 -11.33 -4.96 -4.29
CA TYR A 63 -11.82 -4.71 -5.65
C TYR A 63 -13.17 -3.98 -5.68
N LEU A 64 -14.04 -4.26 -4.69
CA LEU A 64 -15.38 -3.68 -4.55
C LEU A 64 -15.31 -2.34 -3.81
N GLN A 65 -14.50 -2.27 -2.75
CA GLN A 65 -14.23 -1.01 -2.06
C GLN A 65 -13.69 0.06 -3.02
N ALA A 66 -12.86 -0.32 -4.00
CA ALA A 66 -12.33 0.60 -5.01
C ALA A 66 -13.41 1.18 -5.93
N THR A 67 -14.49 0.45 -6.22
CA THR A 67 -15.61 0.98 -7.01
C THR A 67 -16.46 1.96 -6.20
N GLU A 68 -16.55 1.78 -4.89
CA GLU A 68 -17.36 2.61 -3.99
C GLU A 68 -16.59 3.79 -3.36
N LEU A 69 -15.33 3.98 -3.76
CA LEU A 69 -14.44 4.93 -3.10
C LEU A 69 -14.95 6.38 -3.15
N SER A 70 -15.60 6.78 -4.24
CA SER A 70 -16.23 8.11 -4.35
C SER A 70 -17.30 8.32 -3.27
N GLU A 71 -18.12 7.31 -2.97
CA GLU A 71 -19.12 7.36 -1.89
C GLU A 71 -18.49 7.37 -0.50
N ALA A 72 -17.41 6.60 -0.33
CA ALA A 72 -16.65 6.60 0.91
C ALA A 72 -16.02 7.98 1.18
N HIS A 73 -15.49 8.64 0.15
CA HIS A 73 -14.92 9.99 0.25
C HIS A 73 -15.98 11.06 0.55
N ARG A 74 -17.20 10.93 0.03
CA ARG A 74 -18.31 11.82 0.41
C ARG A 74 -18.61 11.74 1.91
N ARG A 75 -18.57 10.53 2.47
CA ARG A 75 -18.76 10.28 3.91
C ARG A 75 -17.55 10.68 4.76
N ASN A 76 -16.35 10.66 4.18
CA ASN A 76 -15.10 11.07 4.83
C ASN A 76 -14.30 12.06 3.95
N PRO A 77 -14.57 13.38 4.07
CA PRO A 77 -13.91 14.39 3.24
C PRO A 77 -12.38 14.46 3.43
N ALA A 78 -11.86 14.03 4.59
CA ALA A 78 -10.42 14.00 4.82
C ALA A 78 -9.73 12.92 3.96
N ALA A 79 -10.33 11.73 3.89
CA ALA A 79 -9.87 10.66 2.98
C ALA A 79 -9.96 11.10 1.52
N GLY A 80 -11.05 11.80 1.14
CA GLY A 80 -11.21 12.36 -0.21
C GLY A 80 -10.09 13.34 -0.59
N ARG A 81 -9.71 14.25 0.32
CA ARG A 81 -8.57 15.17 0.09
C ARG A 81 -7.24 14.43 -0.01
N ALA A 82 -7.02 13.40 0.81
CA ALA A 82 -5.80 12.60 0.76
C ALA A 82 -5.67 11.86 -0.59
N PHE A 83 -6.77 11.28 -1.08
CA PHE A 83 -6.80 10.65 -2.40
C PHE A 83 -6.54 11.66 -3.52
N ALA A 84 -7.22 12.81 -3.51
CA ALA A 84 -7.03 13.85 -4.52
C ALA A 84 -5.56 14.32 -4.59
N ALA A 85 -4.92 14.52 -3.43
CA ALA A 85 -3.51 14.89 -3.36
C ALA A 85 -2.56 13.80 -3.86
N ALA A 86 -2.94 12.52 -3.76
CA ALA A 86 -2.15 11.39 -4.21
C ALA A 86 -2.46 10.94 -5.66
N ARG A 87 -3.56 11.41 -6.26
CA ARG A 87 -4.15 10.87 -7.49
C ARG A 87 -3.16 10.77 -8.64
N GLU A 88 -2.46 11.85 -8.96
CA GLU A 88 -1.51 11.88 -10.10
C GLU A 88 -0.37 10.88 -9.92
N ARG A 89 0.21 10.81 -8.71
CA ARG A 89 1.24 9.82 -8.39
C ARG A 89 0.70 8.40 -8.55
N LEU A 90 -0.50 8.13 -8.05
CA LEU A 90 -1.11 6.80 -8.10
C LEU A 90 -1.47 6.40 -9.53
N ARG A 91 -1.92 7.34 -10.38
CA ARG A 91 -2.14 7.09 -11.82
C ARG A 91 -0.84 6.78 -12.54
N ALA A 92 0.24 7.51 -12.25
CA ALA A 92 1.55 7.22 -12.81
C ALA A 92 2.06 5.83 -12.40
N GLU A 93 1.87 5.46 -11.13
CA GLU A 93 2.20 4.12 -10.62
C GLU A 93 1.35 3.02 -11.28
N ALA A 94 0.05 3.26 -11.47
CA ALA A 94 -0.84 2.36 -12.22
C ALA A 94 -0.38 2.18 -13.67
N ALA A 95 0.03 3.26 -14.35
CA ALA A 95 0.54 3.21 -15.72
C ALA A 95 1.84 2.39 -15.81
N ALA A 96 2.77 2.59 -14.87
CA ALA A 96 4.00 1.81 -14.77
C ALA A 96 3.72 0.32 -14.54
N MET A 97 2.70 -0.01 -13.74
CA MET A 97 2.24 -1.38 -13.53
C MET A 97 1.66 -2.00 -14.81
N VAL A 98 0.78 -1.28 -15.53
CA VAL A 98 0.21 -1.75 -16.80
C VAL A 98 1.33 -2.02 -17.82
N ALA A 99 2.29 -1.10 -17.95
CA ALA A 99 3.45 -1.28 -18.83
C ALA A 99 4.29 -2.52 -18.43
N TRP A 100 4.47 -2.77 -17.14
CA TRP A 100 5.20 -3.94 -16.65
C TRP A 100 4.53 -5.27 -16.99
N PHE A 101 3.20 -5.36 -16.90
CA PHE A 101 2.47 -6.55 -17.33
C PHE A 101 2.46 -6.72 -18.85
N ALA A 102 2.36 -5.61 -19.59
CA ALA A 102 2.39 -5.63 -21.05
C ALA A 102 3.74 -6.15 -21.59
N GLY A 103 4.85 -5.70 -20.99
CA GLY A 103 6.21 -5.98 -21.45
C GLY A 103 6.77 -7.37 -21.12
N ARG A 104 5.97 -8.29 -20.56
CA ARG A 104 6.47 -9.64 -20.21
C ARG A 104 5.54 -10.76 -20.65
N GLU A 105 6.11 -11.95 -20.77
CA GLU A 105 5.32 -13.16 -20.95
C GLU A 105 4.67 -13.60 -19.63
N PRO A 106 3.37 -13.93 -19.65
CA PRO A 106 2.70 -14.51 -18.49
C PRO A 106 3.34 -15.83 -18.07
N LYS A 107 3.50 -16.02 -16.76
CA LYS A 107 4.02 -17.28 -16.20
C LYS A 107 2.94 -18.35 -16.03
N ASP A 108 1.70 -17.93 -15.86
CA ASP A 108 0.55 -18.77 -15.58
C ASP A 108 -0.74 -18.15 -16.16
N ASP A 109 -1.83 -18.91 -16.08
CA ASP A 109 -3.15 -18.48 -16.55
C ASP A 109 -3.65 -17.22 -15.83
N PHE A 110 -3.26 -17.02 -14.57
CA PHE A 110 -3.66 -15.84 -13.82
C PHE A 110 -2.99 -14.59 -14.40
N GLU A 111 -1.68 -14.60 -14.62
CA GLU A 111 -0.95 -13.50 -15.24
C GLU A 111 -1.42 -13.23 -16.67
N ALA A 112 -1.82 -14.28 -17.41
CA ALA A 112 -2.37 -14.13 -18.75
C ALA A 112 -3.71 -13.37 -18.71
N ASN A 113 -4.58 -13.72 -17.76
CA ASN A 113 -5.83 -13.02 -17.53
C ASN A 113 -5.59 -11.56 -17.09
N VAL A 114 -4.65 -11.31 -16.19
CA VAL A 114 -4.28 -9.94 -15.78
C VAL A 114 -3.81 -9.13 -16.98
N LYS A 115 -2.89 -9.66 -17.79
CA LYS A 115 -2.37 -8.99 -18.98
C LYS A 115 -3.50 -8.66 -19.96
N ALA A 116 -4.43 -9.59 -20.18
CA ALA A 116 -5.59 -9.36 -21.05
C ALA A 116 -6.52 -8.27 -20.53
N VAL A 117 -6.83 -8.27 -19.22
CA VAL A 117 -7.69 -7.24 -18.60
C VAL A 117 -7.03 -5.86 -18.63
N LEU A 118 -5.73 -5.79 -18.33
CA LEU A 118 -4.99 -4.53 -18.27
C LEU A 118 -4.61 -3.96 -19.64
N ALA A 119 -4.76 -4.73 -20.72
CA ALA A 119 -4.52 -4.24 -22.09
C ALA A 119 -5.60 -3.27 -22.57
N SER A 120 -6.76 -3.24 -21.91
CA SER A 120 -7.86 -2.33 -22.22
C SER A 120 -7.74 -1.03 -21.42
N ASP A 121 -8.08 0.10 -22.03
CA ASP A 121 -8.19 1.40 -21.35
C ASP A 121 -9.38 1.45 -20.36
N THR A 122 -10.31 0.50 -20.48
CA THR A 122 -11.47 0.35 -19.59
C THR A 122 -11.65 -1.08 -19.10
N ILE A 123 -12.08 -1.23 -17.85
CA ILE A 123 -12.41 -2.51 -17.22
C ILE A 123 -13.93 -2.60 -17.09
N LYS A 124 -14.51 -3.73 -17.49
CA LYS A 124 -15.93 -4.00 -17.25
C LYS A 124 -16.22 -4.08 -15.75
N VAL A 125 -17.27 -3.41 -15.31
CA VAL A 125 -17.75 -3.40 -13.90
C VAL A 125 -18.49 -4.71 -13.62
N ASP A 126 -17.73 -5.80 -13.60
CA ASP A 126 -18.16 -7.06 -13.04
C ASP A 126 -17.10 -7.59 -12.08
N ALA A 127 -17.56 -8.37 -11.09
CA ALA A 127 -16.72 -8.80 -9.99
C ALA A 127 -15.46 -9.56 -10.44
N ARG A 128 -15.53 -10.29 -11.57
CA ARG A 128 -14.41 -11.07 -12.08
C ARG A 128 -13.32 -10.18 -12.65
N HIS A 129 -13.66 -9.27 -13.57
CA HIS A 129 -12.67 -8.37 -14.18
C HIS A 129 -12.06 -7.42 -13.15
N LEU A 130 -12.89 -6.86 -12.26
CA LEU A 130 -12.42 -5.99 -11.18
C LEU A 130 -11.48 -6.73 -10.22
N ALA A 131 -11.82 -7.95 -9.80
CA ALA A 131 -10.96 -8.74 -8.92
C ALA A 131 -9.63 -9.10 -9.57
N ILE A 132 -9.64 -9.45 -10.86
CA ILE A 132 -8.41 -9.75 -11.63
C ILE A 132 -7.52 -8.50 -11.71
N ALA A 133 -8.08 -7.36 -12.08
CA ALA A 133 -7.33 -6.11 -12.17
C ALA A 133 -6.78 -5.67 -10.80
N ALA A 134 -7.59 -5.76 -9.73
CA ALA A 134 -7.15 -5.41 -8.38
C ALA A 134 -6.02 -6.34 -7.88
N ALA A 135 -6.09 -7.64 -8.19
CA ALA A 135 -5.06 -8.61 -7.82
C ALA A 135 -3.71 -8.40 -8.54
N ALA A 136 -3.67 -7.60 -9.61
CA ALA A 136 -2.43 -7.19 -10.26
C ALA A 136 -1.54 -6.33 -9.34
N VAL A 137 -2.16 -5.50 -8.49
CA VAL A 137 -1.46 -4.56 -7.58
C VAL A 137 -0.50 -5.27 -6.62
N PRO A 138 -0.93 -6.23 -5.76
CA PRO A 138 -0.02 -6.91 -4.86
C PRO A 138 1.06 -7.70 -5.62
N THR A 139 0.77 -8.18 -6.82
CA THR A 139 1.77 -8.88 -7.66
C THR A 139 2.86 -7.93 -8.13
N TYR A 140 2.50 -6.74 -8.59
CA TYR A 140 3.45 -5.71 -8.99
C TYR A 140 4.26 -5.15 -7.80
N GLN A 141 3.61 -4.91 -6.66
CA GLN A 141 4.29 -4.46 -5.45
C GLN A 141 5.32 -5.48 -4.93
N ARG A 142 4.98 -6.78 -4.97
CA ARG A 142 5.95 -7.85 -4.69
C ARG A 142 7.13 -7.81 -5.65
N HIS A 143 6.90 -7.60 -6.94
CA HIS A 143 7.98 -7.46 -7.91
C HIS A 143 8.90 -6.28 -7.59
N GLN A 144 8.35 -5.10 -7.31
CA GLN A 144 9.15 -3.92 -6.97
C GLN A 144 10.01 -4.14 -5.71
N SER A 145 9.50 -4.90 -4.74
CA SER A 145 10.19 -5.16 -3.48
C SER A 145 11.11 -6.39 -3.51
N ALA A 146 10.97 -7.29 -4.48
CA ALA A 146 11.67 -8.58 -4.52
C ALA A 146 13.20 -8.45 -4.53
N ALA A 147 13.75 -7.58 -5.38
CA ALA A 147 15.21 -7.39 -5.46
C ALA A 147 15.80 -6.89 -4.14
N GLN A 148 15.11 -5.93 -3.50
CA GLN A 148 15.52 -5.42 -2.18
C GLN A 148 15.36 -6.47 -1.09
N GLN A 149 14.29 -7.26 -1.10
CA GLN A 149 14.07 -8.34 -0.15
C GLN A 149 15.16 -9.41 -0.26
N LEU A 150 15.55 -9.82 -1.46
CA LEU A 150 16.65 -10.77 -1.67
C LEU A 150 17.98 -10.23 -1.15
N LEU A 151 18.30 -8.96 -1.43
CA LEU A 151 19.52 -8.32 -0.91
C LEU A 151 19.51 -8.26 0.62
N ARG A 152 18.36 -8.00 1.24
CA ARG A 152 18.20 -7.99 2.70
C ARG A 152 18.34 -9.40 3.29
N ALA A 153 17.69 -10.39 2.67
CA ALA A 153 17.77 -11.79 3.07
C ALA A 153 19.21 -12.29 3.12
N ALA A 154 20.02 -11.92 2.12
CA ALA A 154 21.41 -12.32 2.03
C ALA A 154 22.32 -11.68 3.10
N ARG A 155 21.94 -10.52 3.65
CA ARG A 155 22.78 -9.75 4.60
C ARG A 155 22.36 -9.89 6.05
N SER A 156 21.09 -10.16 6.30
CA SER A 156 20.52 -10.08 7.64
C SER A 156 20.96 -11.25 8.53
N ALA A 157 21.36 -10.93 9.76
CA ALA A 157 21.59 -11.91 10.83
C ALA A 157 20.72 -11.61 12.05
N HIS A 158 20.58 -12.60 12.94
CA HIS A 158 20.00 -12.38 14.26
C HIS A 158 20.93 -11.53 15.11
N VAL A 159 20.38 -10.51 15.77
CA VAL A 159 21.16 -9.54 16.55
C VAL A 159 20.92 -9.79 18.03
N ALA A 160 22.02 -9.97 18.77
CA ALA A 160 22.06 -10.17 20.22
C ALA A 160 21.16 -11.31 20.76
N ALA A 161 21.10 -11.50 22.07
CA ALA A 161 20.29 -12.55 22.69
C ALA A 161 18.87 -12.06 22.98
N GLU A 162 17.92 -13.00 23.07
CA GLU A 162 16.57 -12.70 23.52
C GLU A 162 16.58 -12.10 24.92
N GLY A 163 15.88 -10.98 25.11
CA GLY A 163 15.87 -10.25 26.38
C GLY A 163 16.81 -9.05 26.45
N ASP A 164 17.82 -8.98 25.58
CA ASP A 164 18.79 -7.88 25.57
C ASP A 164 18.12 -6.54 25.21
N LYS A 165 18.66 -5.45 25.79
CA LYS A 165 18.28 -4.09 25.44
C LYS A 165 19.39 -3.47 24.62
N LEU A 166 19.04 -2.94 23.46
CA LEU A 166 19.98 -2.31 22.53
C LEU A 166 19.52 -0.91 22.17
N GLU A 167 20.49 -0.13 21.72
CA GLU A 167 20.27 1.16 21.08
C GLU A 167 21.01 1.17 19.75
N ARG A 168 20.29 1.33 18.65
CA ARG A 168 20.86 1.28 17.30
C ARG A 168 20.14 2.25 16.35
N PRO A 169 20.86 2.78 15.35
CA PRO A 169 20.24 3.43 14.20
C PRO A 169 19.37 2.42 13.43
N LEU A 170 18.12 2.81 13.16
CA LEU A 170 17.18 2.05 12.37
C LEU A 170 16.55 2.95 11.30
N ARG A 171 15.98 2.30 10.28
CA ARG A 171 15.08 2.94 9.30
C ARG A 171 13.90 2.02 9.01
N VAL A 172 12.72 2.61 8.86
CA VAL A 172 11.50 1.88 8.47
C VAL A 172 11.50 1.73 6.96
N TYR A 173 11.49 0.49 6.47
CA TYR A 173 11.37 0.24 5.02
C TYR A 173 9.96 -0.24 4.64
N GLN A 174 9.19 -0.80 5.58
CA GLN A 174 7.85 -1.31 5.31
C GLN A 174 6.98 -1.25 6.56
N VAL A 175 5.69 -0.92 6.40
CA VAL A 175 4.66 -1.01 7.44
C VAL A 175 3.51 -1.73 6.79
N GLU A 176 2.98 -2.71 7.50
CA GLU A 176 1.76 -3.40 7.13
C GLU A 176 0.75 -3.21 8.24
N THR A 177 -0.46 -2.83 7.88
CA THR A 177 -1.59 -2.76 8.81
C THR A 177 -2.44 -4.01 8.59
N PHE A 178 -2.82 -4.67 9.68
CA PHE A 178 -3.67 -5.85 9.65
C PHE A 178 -4.66 -5.82 10.81
N ASP A 179 -5.88 -6.27 10.54
CA ASP A 179 -6.93 -6.33 11.55
C ASP A 179 -6.76 -7.56 12.44
N THR A 180 -6.92 -7.36 13.74
CA THR A 180 -7.00 -8.43 14.75
C THR A 180 -8.34 -8.37 15.46
N HIS A 181 -8.68 -9.42 16.22
CA HIS A 181 -9.88 -9.40 17.08
C HIS A 181 -9.91 -8.24 18.09
N TYR A 182 -8.76 -7.61 18.35
CA TYR A 182 -8.60 -6.52 19.30
C TYR A 182 -8.44 -5.15 18.63
N GLY A 183 -8.69 -5.06 17.32
CA GLY A 183 -8.51 -3.85 16.52
C GLY A 183 -7.31 -3.92 15.57
N PRO A 184 -7.07 -2.84 14.82
CA PRO A 184 -5.97 -2.78 13.86
C PRO A 184 -4.61 -2.83 14.57
N GLN A 185 -3.68 -3.58 14.00
CA GLN A 185 -2.28 -3.60 14.41
C GLN A 185 -1.38 -3.25 13.23
N GLU A 186 -0.22 -2.71 13.56
CA GLU A 186 0.81 -2.31 12.62
C GLU A 186 2.05 -3.18 12.83
N ARG A 187 2.60 -3.70 11.74
CA ARG A 187 3.91 -4.35 11.69
C ARG A 187 4.89 -3.45 10.96
N LEU A 188 5.84 -2.90 11.70
CA LEU A 188 6.96 -2.14 11.17
C LEU A 188 8.09 -3.11 10.86
N SER A 189 8.58 -3.07 9.63
CA SER A 189 9.79 -3.76 9.21
C SER A 189 10.90 -2.74 9.09
N LEU A 190 11.95 -3.01 9.84
CA LEU A 190 13.03 -2.10 10.16
C LEU A 190 14.34 -2.73 9.70
N ILE A 191 15.31 -1.90 9.36
CA ILE A 191 16.66 -2.33 9.02
C ILE A 191 17.67 -1.39 9.66
N ASP A 192 18.78 -1.93 10.13
CA ASP A 192 19.90 -1.11 10.61
C ASP A 192 20.90 -0.80 9.48
N ASP A 193 22.01 -0.14 9.83
CA ASP A 193 23.06 0.20 8.87
C ASP A 193 23.90 -1.01 8.43
N GLU A 194 23.92 -2.09 9.23
CA GLU A 194 24.60 -3.34 8.91
C GLU A 194 23.77 -4.25 7.98
N GLY A 195 22.49 -3.94 7.79
CA GLY A 195 21.58 -4.70 6.95
C GLY A 195 20.78 -5.76 7.71
N ASN A 196 20.86 -5.78 9.04
CA ASN A 196 20.05 -6.66 9.88
C ASN A 196 18.60 -6.20 9.89
N CYS A 197 17.69 -7.16 9.70
CA CYS A 197 16.27 -6.92 9.64
C CYS A 197 15.64 -7.10 11.02
N PHE A 198 14.79 -6.15 11.39
CA PHE A 198 14.01 -6.18 12.61
C PHE A 198 12.52 -6.07 12.28
N THR A 199 11.69 -6.60 13.17
CA THR A 199 10.24 -6.40 13.09
C THR A 199 9.68 -5.95 14.42
N TRP A 200 8.79 -4.96 14.39
CA TRP A 200 8.09 -4.46 15.54
C TRP A 200 6.59 -4.45 15.27
N ARG A 201 5.84 -5.18 16.08
CA ARG A 201 4.38 -5.19 16.05
C ARG A 201 3.82 -4.36 17.19
N THR A 202 2.88 -3.46 16.89
CA THR A 202 2.25 -2.58 17.86
C THR A 202 0.84 -2.22 17.44
N ALA A 203 -0.04 -1.92 18.40
CA ALA A 203 -1.37 -1.36 18.13
C ALA A 203 -1.36 0.16 17.98
N ALA A 204 -0.25 0.82 18.31
CA ALA A 204 -0.10 2.27 18.26
C ALA A 204 1.35 2.64 17.93
N ALA A 205 1.74 2.55 16.66
CA ALA A 205 3.04 3.07 16.26
C ALA A 205 3.00 4.61 16.22
N PRO A 206 4.13 5.29 16.52
CA PRO A 206 4.24 6.73 16.29
C PRO A 206 3.88 7.07 14.83
N ALA A 207 2.97 8.03 14.62
CA ALA A 207 2.51 8.42 13.29
C ALA A 207 3.66 8.82 12.34
N GLU A 208 4.73 9.37 12.90
CA GLU A 208 5.96 9.70 12.17
C GLU A 208 6.66 8.48 11.57
N LEU A 209 6.59 7.30 12.19
CA LEU A 209 7.18 6.06 11.68
C LEU A 209 6.28 5.35 10.65
N VAL A 210 4.97 5.58 10.75
CA VAL A 210 3.98 5.03 9.79
C VAL A 210 3.95 5.85 8.50
N SER A 211 4.24 7.16 8.60
CA SER A 211 4.26 8.08 7.48
C SER A 211 5.14 7.60 6.33
N ARG A 212 4.61 7.61 5.11
CA ARG A 212 5.38 7.28 3.90
C ARG A 212 6.52 8.27 3.66
N ALA A 213 6.38 9.52 4.09
CA ALA A 213 7.40 10.56 3.90
C ALA A 213 8.68 10.29 4.71
N ASN A 214 8.59 9.51 5.79
CA ASN A 214 9.72 9.16 6.65
C ASN A 214 10.25 7.75 6.38
N ARG A 215 9.80 7.08 5.32
CA ARG A 215 10.38 5.79 4.91
C ARG A 215 11.83 5.96 4.56
N GLU A 216 12.64 4.97 4.91
CA GLU A 216 14.10 4.95 4.74
C GLU A 216 14.86 6.04 5.51
N ARG A 217 14.18 6.96 6.20
CA ARG A 217 14.83 7.97 7.05
C ARG A 217 15.37 7.31 8.31
N ARG A 218 16.60 7.66 8.67
CA ARG A 218 17.32 7.08 9.81
C ARG A 218 16.90 7.73 11.13
N PHE A 219 16.81 6.93 12.18
CA PHE A 219 16.57 7.39 13.54
C PHE A 219 17.28 6.49 14.55
N ASP A 220 17.71 7.07 15.66
CA ASP A 220 18.21 6.30 16.81
C ASP A 220 17.03 5.78 17.61
N ALA A 221 17.02 4.47 17.89
CA ALA A 221 16.01 3.84 18.73
C ALA A 221 16.61 2.92 19.78
N GLY A 222 16.04 2.98 20.98
CA GLY A 222 16.24 1.98 22.03
C GLY A 222 15.13 0.93 21.99
N PHE A 223 15.46 -0.34 22.14
CA PHE A 223 14.47 -1.44 22.10
C PHE A 223 14.97 -2.68 22.85
N LYS A 224 14.05 -3.61 23.10
CA LYS A 224 14.33 -4.93 23.69
C LYS A 224 14.15 -6.03 22.66
N ILE A 225 15.13 -6.92 22.53
CA ILE A 225 15.03 -8.14 21.72
C ILE A 225 13.97 -9.03 22.34
N LYS A 226 12.93 -9.36 21.57
CA LYS A 226 11.83 -10.22 22.01
C LYS A 226 12.06 -11.66 21.62
N LYS A 227 12.42 -11.91 20.35
CA LYS A 227 12.77 -13.25 19.85
C LYS A 227 13.42 -13.21 18.47
N HIS A 228 13.96 -14.34 18.04
CA HIS A 228 14.46 -14.53 16.68
C HIS A 228 13.47 -15.31 15.81
N ILE A 229 13.25 -14.87 14.57
CA ILE A 229 12.39 -15.56 13.61
C ILE A 229 13.05 -15.63 12.23
N THR A 230 12.85 -16.74 11.52
CA THR A 230 13.21 -16.82 10.10
C THR A 230 11.94 -16.72 9.25
N SER A 231 11.92 -15.80 8.30
CA SER A 231 10.80 -15.62 7.37
C SER A 231 11.30 -15.56 5.95
N GLN A 232 10.83 -16.46 5.08
CA GLN A 232 11.23 -16.53 3.67
C GLN A 232 12.77 -16.52 3.49
N GLY A 233 13.50 -17.25 4.35
CA GLY A 233 14.96 -17.32 4.33
C GLY A 233 15.68 -16.09 4.89
N THR A 234 14.97 -15.05 5.33
CA THR A 234 15.57 -13.89 6.00
C THR A 234 15.58 -14.09 7.51
N ALA A 235 16.75 -13.93 8.13
CA ALA A 235 16.85 -13.83 9.59
C ALA A 235 16.27 -12.49 10.05
N ILE A 236 15.25 -12.50 10.90
CA ILE A 236 14.59 -11.30 11.42
C ILE A 236 14.63 -11.34 12.95
N THR A 237 14.98 -10.21 13.54
CA THR A 237 14.98 -10.00 14.99
C THR A 237 13.68 -9.28 15.40
N GLU A 238 12.79 -9.96 16.14
CA GLU A 238 11.57 -9.33 16.66
C GLU A 238 11.92 -8.48 17.88
N ILE A 239 11.48 -7.21 17.88
CA ILE A 239 11.78 -6.24 18.93
C ILE A 239 10.51 -5.72 19.59
N SER A 240 10.66 -5.25 20.83
CA SER A 240 9.59 -4.67 21.65
C SER A 240 10.09 -3.45 22.42
N HIS A 241 9.17 -2.71 23.05
CA HIS A 241 9.52 -1.52 23.85
C HIS A 241 10.35 -0.49 23.08
N VAL A 242 10.03 -0.31 21.79
CA VAL A 242 10.76 0.62 20.92
C VAL A 242 10.52 2.05 21.39
N ARG A 243 11.61 2.80 21.56
CA ARG A 243 11.62 4.23 21.88
C ARG A 243 12.48 4.96 20.87
N VAL A 244 11.85 5.82 20.06
CA VAL A 244 12.56 6.74 19.16
C VAL A 244 13.22 7.81 20.02
N LYS A 245 14.53 7.97 19.89
CA LYS A 245 15.31 8.98 20.64
C LYS A 245 15.44 10.27 19.85
N ARG A 246 15.87 10.16 18.59
CA ARG A 246 16.06 11.29 17.68
C ARG A 246 16.12 10.82 16.24
N TRP A 247 15.76 11.72 15.33
CA TRP A 247 16.00 11.55 13.91
C TRP A 247 17.48 11.82 13.60
N LEU A 248 18.04 11.00 12.71
CA LEU A 248 19.41 11.17 12.22
C LEU A 248 19.38 11.93 10.89
N PRO A 249 20.47 12.67 10.56
CA PRO A 249 20.63 13.29 9.24
C PRO A 249 20.73 12.25 8.12
#